data_AF-A0ABD3BNN1-F1
#
_entry.id   AF-A0ABD3BNN1-F1
#
_cell.length_a   1.000
_cell.length_b   1.000
_cell.length_c   1.000
_cell.angle_alpha   90.00
_cell.angle_beta   90.00
_cell.angle_gamma   90.00
#
_symmetry.space_group_name_H-M   'P 1'
#
loop_
_entity.id
_entity.type
_entity.pdbx_description
1 polymer ?
#
loop_
_entity_poly.entity_id
_entity_poly.type
_entity_poly.pdbx_seq_one_letter_code
_entity_poly.pdbx_strand_id
1 'polypeptide(L)'
;MEAEFVACFKASIHGVWLQNFISGHGVVSSISRPIKLYCDNSAAVFFSKNDKYSKGAKHMELKYLVVKDEVREQRLSIEYIITQLMVAGALTKALPPKTFMEHVNRMSLAHGIF
;
A
#
# COMPACT_ATOMS: atom_id res chain seq x y z
N MET A 1 9.57 4.66 8.41
CA MET A 1 8.18 4.43 8.85
C MET A 1 7.26 5.47 8.20
N GLU A 2 7.44 6.76 8.48
CA GLU A 2 6.54 7.81 7.98
C GLU A 2 6.38 7.82 6.45
N ALA A 3 7.46 7.84 5.68
CA ALA A 3 7.38 7.84 4.22
C ALA A 3 6.58 6.64 3.65
N GLU A 4 6.79 5.45 4.22
CA GLU A 4 6.09 4.21 3.85
C GLU A 4 4.60 4.25 4.25
N PHE A 5 4.30 4.84 5.40
CA PHE A 5 2.93 5.00 5.88
C PHE A 5 2.16 6.05 5.05
N VAL A 6 2.81 7.15 4.65
CA VAL A 6 2.26 8.12 3.71
C VAL A 6 2.03 7.49 2.34
N ALA A 7 2.94 6.63 1.87
CA ALA A 7 2.74 5.86 0.64
C ALA A 7 1.51 4.93 0.76
N CYS A 8 1.35 4.23 1.89
CA CYS A 8 0.15 3.42 2.16
C CYS A 8 -1.14 4.25 2.15
N PHE A 9 -1.13 5.45 2.74
CA PHE A 9 -2.27 6.37 2.70
C PHE A 9 -2.64 6.78 1.26
N LYS A 10 -1.65 7.16 0.45
CA LYS A 10 -1.92 7.50 -0.96
C LYS A 10 -2.48 6.29 -1.70
N ALA A 11 -1.88 5.12 -1.51
CA ALA A 11 -2.36 3.88 -2.12
C ALA A 11 -3.78 3.51 -1.66
N SER A 12 -4.14 3.75 -0.39
CA SER A 12 -5.48 3.45 0.11
C SER A 12 -6.53 4.37 -0.51
N ILE A 13 -6.24 5.67 -0.69
CA ILE A 13 -7.14 6.60 -1.40
C ILE A 13 -7.42 6.08 -2.82
N HIS A 14 -6.37 5.73 -3.56
CA HIS A 14 -6.54 5.22 -4.93
C HIS A 14 -7.26 3.87 -4.96
N GLY A 15 -6.99 2.98 -3.99
CA GLY A 15 -7.67 1.69 -3.88
C GLY A 15 -9.17 1.83 -3.63
N VAL A 16 -9.56 2.69 -2.67
CA VAL A 16 -10.97 2.96 -2.35
C VAL A 16 -11.65 3.63 -3.52
N TRP A 17 -10.99 4.58 -4.18
CA TRP A 17 -11.50 5.20 -5.39
C TRP A 17 -11.77 4.17 -6.49
N LEU A 18 -10.83 3.26 -6.75
CA LEU A 18 -10.98 2.22 -7.77
C LEU A 18 -12.12 1.25 -7.43
N GLN A 19 -12.26 0.88 -6.15
CA GLN A 19 -13.35 0.02 -5.67
C GLN A 19 -14.72 0.67 -5.93
N ASN A 20 -14.85 1.95 -5.60
CA ASN A 20 -16.08 2.73 -5.80
C ASN A 20 -16.36 2.93 -7.29
N PHE A 21 -15.33 3.21 -8.10
CA PHE A 21 -15.44 3.37 -9.54
C PHE A 21 -15.99 2.10 -10.20
N ILE A 22 -15.39 0.95 -9.90
CA ILE A 22 -15.80 -0.34 -10.46
C ILE A 22 -17.25 -0.68 -10.05
N SER A 23 -17.58 -0.48 -8.77
CA SER A 23 -18.93 -0.78 -8.25
C SER A 23 -19.99 0.16 -8.84
N GLY A 24 -19.67 1.46 -8.96
CA GLY A 24 -20.57 2.46 -9.54
C GLY A 24 -20.83 2.25 -11.04
N HIS A 25 -19.87 1.69 -11.77
CA HIS A 25 -20.05 1.33 -13.19
C HIS A 25 -20.82 0.02 -13.41
N GLY A 26 -21.18 -0.72 -12.35
CA GLY A 26 -21.93 -1.98 -12.45
C GLY A 26 -21.15 -3.12 -13.11
N VAL A 27 -19.81 -3.00 -13.23
CA VAL A 27 -18.94 -4.07 -13.76
C VAL A 27 -19.00 -5.30 -12.84
N VAL A 28 -19.13 -5.05 -11.53
CA VAL A 28 -19.46 -6.05 -10.52
C VAL A 28 -20.51 -5.48 -9.57
N SER A 29 -21.41 -6.34 -9.08
CA SER A 29 -22.53 -5.94 -8.22
C SER A 29 -22.10 -5.29 -6.90
N SER A 30 -20.98 -5.74 -6.33
CA SER A 30 -20.29 -5.07 -5.22
C SER A 30 -18.92 -5.70 -4.99
N ILE A 31 -17.98 -4.92 -4.46
CA ILE A 31 -16.70 -5.44 -3.97
C ILE A 31 -16.75 -5.42 -2.44
N SER A 32 -17.12 -6.55 -1.84
CA SER A 32 -17.27 -6.68 -0.38
C SER A 32 -15.95 -6.92 0.36
N ARG A 33 -14.92 -7.41 -0.34
CA ARG A 33 -13.66 -7.81 0.28
C ARG A 33 -12.80 -6.57 0.59
N PRO A 34 -12.12 -6.52 1.76
CA PRO A 34 -11.21 -5.43 2.09
C PRO A 34 -10.13 -5.27 1.02
N ILE A 35 -9.74 -4.03 0.75
CA ILE A 35 -8.58 -3.73 -0.11
C ILE A 35 -7.33 -4.21 0.60
N LYS A 36 -6.53 -5.05 -0.05
CA LYS A 36 -5.26 -5.51 0.49
C LYS A 36 -4.12 -4.66 -0.05
N LEU A 37 -3.40 -3.97 0.84
CA LEU A 37 -2.17 -3.24 0.54
C LEU A 37 -0.98 -3.99 1.13
N TYR A 38 0.10 -4.08 0.35
CA TYR A 38 1.36 -4.63 0.81
C TYR A 38 2.35 -3.52 1.15
N CYS A 39 3.08 -3.67 2.24
CA CYS A 39 4.13 -2.74 2.68
C CYS A 39 5.34 -3.53 3.20
N ASP A 40 6.55 -3.14 2.80
CA ASP A 40 7.78 -3.80 3.24
C ASP A 40 8.40 -3.18 4.50
N ASN A 41 7.69 -2.24 5.12
CA ASN A 41 8.08 -1.64 6.39
C ASN A 41 7.23 -2.19 7.52
N SER A 42 7.78 -3.16 8.27
CA SER A 42 7.09 -3.79 9.40
C SER A 42 6.64 -2.78 10.46
N ALA A 43 7.36 -1.68 10.67
CA ALA A 43 6.95 -0.63 11.61
C ALA A 43 5.73 0.16 11.10
N ALA A 44 5.62 0.42 9.79
CA ALA A 44 4.43 1.04 9.20
C ALA A 44 3.21 0.09 9.26
N VAL A 45 3.41 -1.20 8.96
CA VAL A 45 2.37 -2.23 9.10
C VAL A 45 1.89 -2.32 10.55
N PHE A 46 2.83 -2.39 11.51
CA PHE A 46 2.49 -2.41 12.93
C PHE A 46 1.73 -1.15 13.35
N PHE A 47 2.19 0.02 12.91
CA PHE A 47 1.54 1.29 13.23
C PHE A 47 0.12 1.40 12.65
N SER A 48 -0.15 0.79 11.49
CA SER A 48 -1.50 0.75 10.90
C SER A 48 -2.52 -0.01 11.74
N LYS A 49 -2.08 -1.02 12.50
CA LYS A 49 -2.93 -1.96 13.26
C LYS A 49 -3.07 -1.62 14.74
N ASN A 50 -2.26 -0.68 15.25
CA ASN A 50 -2.16 -0.42 16.68
C ASN A 50 -2.33 1.06 16.97
N ASP A 51 -3.18 1.43 17.91
CA ASP A 51 -3.39 2.83 18.33
C ASP A 51 -2.29 3.40 19.23
N LYS A 52 -1.22 2.64 19.45
CA LYS A 52 -0.07 3.10 20.23
C LYS A 52 0.62 4.26 19.50
N TYR A 53 0.53 5.44 20.09
CA TYR A 53 1.35 6.59 19.72
C TYR A 53 2.83 6.23 19.95
N SER A 54 3.60 6.18 18.86
CA SER A 54 5.06 6.12 18.93
C SER A 54 5.64 7.54 18.83
N LYS A 55 6.82 7.79 19.42
CA LYS A 55 7.53 9.07 19.27
C LYS A 55 7.72 9.47 17.79
N GLY A 56 7.85 8.48 16.90
CA GLY A 56 7.99 8.68 15.46
C GLY A 56 6.72 9.11 14.73
N ALA A 57 5.53 8.94 15.33
CA ALA A 57 4.26 9.39 14.76
C ALA A 57 3.84 10.79 15.27
N LYS A 58 4.57 11.38 16.22
CA LYS A 58 4.23 12.68 16.83
C LYS A 58 4.17 13.82 15.81
N HIS A 59 5.00 13.74 14.76
CA HIS A 59 5.08 14.76 13.71
C HIS A 59 4.24 14.42 12.48
N MET A 60 3.56 13.28 12.47
CA MET A 60 2.78 12.85 11.33
C MET A 60 1.46 13.60 11.27
N GLU A 61 1.12 14.12 10.10
CA GLU A 61 -0.13 14.84 9.90
C GLU A 61 -1.35 13.93 10.17
N LEU A 62 -2.37 14.48 10.83
CA LEU A 62 -3.58 13.74 11.21
C LEU A 62 -4.30 13.09 10.03
N LYS A 63 -4.23 13.71 8.84
CA LYS A 63 -4.86 13.18 7.62
C LYS A 63 -4.39 11.76 7.27
N TYR A 64 -3.15 11.40 7.60
CA TYR A 64 -2.62 10.07 7.32
C TYR A 64 -3.18 8.99 8.26
N LEU A 65 -3.71 9.38 9.42
CA LEU A 65 -4.29 8.46 10.39
C LEU A 65 -5.61 7.85 9.93
N VAL A 66 -6.27 8.41 8.90
CA VAL A 66 -7.49 7.82 8.32
C VAL A 66 -7.27 6.37 7.88
N VAL A 67 -6.04 6.01 7.48
CA VAL A 67 -5.66 4.63 7.16
C VAL A 67 -5.96 3.68 8.31
N LYS A 68 -5.76 4.12 9.56
CA LYS A 68 -6.02 3.31 10.75
C LYS A 68 -7.51 3.09 10.95
N ASP A 69 -8.32 4.12 10.70
CA ASP A 69 -9.77 4.00 10.74
C ASP A 69 -10.25 3.03 9.65
N GLU A 70 -9.74 3.14 8.41
CA GLU A 70 -10.07 2.21 7.32
C GLU A 70 -9.68 0.75 7.63
N VAL A 71 -8.56 0.55 8.33
CA VAL A 71 -8.14 -0.78 8.81
C VAL A 71 -9.05 -1.29 9.93
N ARG A 72 -9.44 -0.42 10.87
CA ARG A 72 -10.36 -0.77 11.98
C ARG A 72 -11.74 -1.17 11.47
N GLU A 73 -12.26 -0.44 10.48
CA GLU A 73 -13.55 -0.72 9.84
C GLU A 73 -13.47 -1.89 8.82
N GLN A 74 -12.34 -2.59 8.74
CA GLN A 74 -12.11 -3.71 7.83
C GLN A 74 -12.33 -3.37 6.34
N ARG A 75 -12.21 -2.10 5.95
CA ARG A 75 -12.21 -1.70 4.54
C ARG A 75 -10.84 -1.87 3.89
N LEU A 76 -9.79 -1.83 4.71
CA LEU A 76 -8.39 -1.94 4.30
C LEU A 76 -7.66 -3.01 5.14
N SER A 77 -6.81 -3.81 4.50
CA SER A 77 -5.84 -4.68 5.16
C SER A 77 -4.44 -4.31 4.70
N ILE A 78 -3.58 -3.90 5.63
CA ILE A 78 -2.15 -3.67 5.36
C ILE A 78 -1.35 -4.88 5.84
N GLU A 79 -0.66 -5.52 4.90
CA GLU A 79 0.10 -6.75 5.13
C GLU A 79 1.59 -6.53 4.85
N TYR A 80 2.43 -7.12 5.70
CA TYR A 80 3.87 -7.09 5.48
C TYR A 80 4.23 -7.99 4.30
N ILE A 81 5.12 -7.50 3.46
CA ILE A 81 5.78 -8.29 2.42
C ILE A 81 7.27 -8.04 2.45
N ILE A 82 8.10 -9.04 2.15
CA ILE A 82 9.55 -8.81 2.06
C ILE A 82 9.88 -7.89 0.88
N THR A 83 10.91 -7.03 1.02
CA THR A 83 11.30 -6.06 -0.01
C THR A 83 11.55 -6.69 -1.38
N GLN A 84 12.09 -7.92 -1.43
CA GLN A 84 12.33 -8.65 -2.67
C GLN A 84 11.05 -8.98 -3.46
N LEU A 85 9.89 -8.96 -2.81
CA LEU A 85 8.59 -9.16 -3.45
C LEU A 85 7.79 -7.85 -3.62
N MET A 86 8.25 -6.74 -3.06
CA MET A 86 7.57 -5.44 -3.16
C MET A 86 7.89 -4.77 -4.50
N VAL A 87 7.20 -5.18 -5.57
CA VAL A 87 7.45 -4.70 -6.95
C VAL A 87 7.38 -3.17 -7.10
N ALA A 88 6.55 -2.50 -6.30
CA ALA A 88 6.47 -1.04 -6.25
C ALA A 88 7.75 -0.37 -5.75
N GLY A 89 8.66 -1.13 -5.11
CA GLY A 89 9.99 -0.66 -4.74
C GLY A 89 10.82 -0.21 -5.94
N ALA A 90 10.62 -0.81 -7.13
CA ALA A 90 11.28 -0.36 -8.36
C ALA A 90 10.87 1.06 -8.77
N LEU A 91 9.68 1.51 -8.38
CA LEU A 91 9.15 2.84 -8.73
C LEU A 91 9.40 3.89 -7.64
N THR A 92 9.72 3.46 -6.42
CA THR A 92 9.73 4.35 -5.24
C THR A 92 11.07 4.40 -4.51
N LYS A 93 12.01 3.48 -4.81
CA LYS A 93 13.29 3.35 -4.10
C LYS A 93 14.46 3.23 -5.08
N ALA A 94 15.63 3.68 -4.63
CA ALA A 94 16.89 3.32 -5.26
C ALA A 94 17.26 1.89 -4.83
N LEU A 95 17.01 0.92 -5.70
CA LEU A 95 17.29 -0.49 -5.45
C LEU A 95 18.58 -0.95 -6.14
N PRO A 96 19.27 -1.97 -5.61
CA PRO A 96 20.36 -2.62 -6.33
C PRO A 96 19.88 -3.14 -7.70
N PRO A 97 20.72 -3.10 -8.76
CA PRO A 97 20.31 -3.46 -10.11
C PRO A 97 19.63 -4.83 -10.22
N LYS A 98 20.12 -5.82 -9.46
CA LYS A 98 19.54 -7.17 -9.42
C LYS A 98 18.08 -7.15 -8.94
N THR A 99 17.81 -6.52 -7.80
CA THR A 99 16.47 -6.44 -7.20
C THR A 99 15.53 -5.61 -8.08
N PHE A 100 16.04 -4.50 -8.63
CA PHE A 100 15.30 -3.67 -9.57
C PHE A 100 14.85 -4.48 -10.80
N MET A 101 15.77 -5.19 -11.46
CA MET A 101 15.45 -6.02 -12.63
C MET A 101 14.47 -7.15 -12.30
N GLU A 102 14.59 -7.76 -11.12
CA GLU A 102 13.62 -8.78 -10.69
C GLU A 102 12.20 -8.20 -10.57
N HIS A 103 12.06 -6.99 -10.02
CA HIS A 103 10.76 -6.32 -9.97
C HIS A 103 10.25 -5.91 -11.35
N VAL A 104 11.10 -5.39 -12.25
CA VAL A 104 10.74 -5.05 -13.63
C VAL A 104 10.25 -6.29 -14.38
N ASN A 105 10.91 -7.44 -14.21
CA ASN A 105 10.48 -8.72 -14.74
C ASN A 105 9.10 -9.14 -14.18
N ARG A 106 8.89 -9.02 -12.87
CA ARG A 106 7.59 -9.33 -12.23
C ARG A 106 6.46 -8.43 -12.70
N MET A 107 6.75 -7.18 -13.09
CA MET A 107 5.80 -6.27 -13.71
C MET A 107 5.60 -6.52 -15.22
N SER A 108 6.30 -7.50 -15.80
CA SER A 108 6.31 -7.78 -17.24
C SER A 108 6.79 -6.60 -18.11
N LEU A 109 7.63 -5.73 -17.55
CA LEU A 109 8.14 -4.54 -18.24
C LEU A 109 9.49 -4.76 -18.96
N ALA A 110 10.17 -5.88 -18.70
CA ALA A 110 11.48 -6.18 -19.29
C ALA A 110 11.40 -6.80 -20.69
N HIS A 111 10.28 -7.45 -21.00
CA HIS A 111 10.02 -8.01 -22.32
C HIS A 111 9.08 -7.02 -22.99
N GLY A 112 9.60 -6.23 -23.92
CA GLY A 112 8.78 -5.29 -24.70
C GLY A 112 7.69 -6.04 -25.43
N ILE A 113 6.49 -6.07 -24.86
CA ILE A 113 5.24 -6.41 -25.56
C ILE A 113 4.50 -5.08 -25.73
N PHE A 114 5.10 -4.21 -26.54
CA PHE A 114 4.50 -3.11 -27.29
C PHE A 114 5.38 -2.91 -28.53
#